data_AF-A0A519LJY1-F1
#
_entry.id   AF-A0A519LJY1-F1
#
_cell.length_a   1.000
_cell.length_b   1.000
_cell.length_c   1.000
_cell.angle_alpha   90.00
_cell.angle_beta   90.00
_cell.angle_gamma   90.00
#
_symmetry.space_group_name_H-M   'P 1'
#
loop_
_entity.id
_entity.type
_entity.pdbx_description
1 polymer ?
#
loop_
_entity_poly.entity_id
_entity_poly.type
_entity_poly.pdbx_seq_one_letter_code
_entity_poly.pdbx_strand_id
1 'polypeptide(L)'
;NFWSMIKAFQVMLKTENAYNVAMEVAKRTGLIKFLKDDQTPEGISRVENIRRRCYADNLGKTGNFTGDDVLNIILEQKATAEFITTKIYTFFVNEKPDLKIIKDLSENFHDSGYDIKKLMTEIFSSSWFYDQKNIGNRIKSPTELFAGMMRMLPMEIQNPENITVYQKLLGQMLLYPPNVAGWPNGKSWIDSSTLMLRLQIPQIWSGLRPMEYSAKEDDDMDMGMKSREALNKSFKSPNITIDWTEVDKALDKKKAEDYLIVNSESLDMNTVKQFSDQSTKMNVINLMSTPEYQLM
;
A
#
# COMPACT_ATOMS: atom_id res chain seq x y z
N ASN A 1 -14.65 -26.46 25.95
CA ASN A 1 -13.26 -26.13 25.57
C ASN A 1 -13.24 -25.67 24.11
N PHE A 2 -12.81 -24.44 23.85
CA PHE A 2 -12.77 -23.80 22.53
C PHE A 2 -11.96 -24.59 21.49
N TRP A 3 -10.89 -25.26 21.92
CA TRP A 3 -10.06 -26.08 21.05
C TRP A 3 -10.81 -27.33 20.52
N SER A 4 -11.59 -28.00 21.37
CA SER A 4 -12.44 -29.12 20.96
C SER A 4 -13.53 -28.70 19.98
N MET A 5 -14.00 -27.45 20.09
CA MET A 5 -15.00 -26.87 19.20
C MET A 5 -14.42 -26.57 17.82
N ILE A 6 -13.22 -25.97 17.73
CA ILE A 6 -12.53 -25.76 16.45
C ILE A 6 -12.22 -27.10 15.77
N LYS A 7 -11.74 -28.09 16.51
CA LYS A 7 -11.50 -29.44 15.96
C LYS A 7 -12.77 -30.08 15.42
N ALA A 8 -13.90 -29.92 16.11
CA ALA A 8 -15.19 -30.41 15.61
C ALA A 8 -15.59 -29.74 14.29
N PHE A 9 -15.40 -28.43 14.15
CA PHE A 9 -15.69 -27.72 12.90
C PHE A 9 -14.76 -28.10 11.76
N GLN A 10 -13.47 -28.33 12.04
CA GLN A 10 -12.52 -28.84 11.04
C GLN A 10 -12.88 -30.24 10.54
N VAL A 11 -13.48 -31.08 11.40
CA VAL A 11 -13.99 -32.41 11.00
C VAL A 11 -15.27 -32.25 10.19
N MET A 12 -16.19 -31.38 10.60
CA MET A 12 -17.44 -31.13 9.85
C MET A 12 -17.19 -30.54 8.46
N LEU A 13 -16.18 -29.69 8.27
CA LEU A 13 -15.79 -29.17 6.95
C LEU A 13 -15.38 -30.26 5.95
N LYS A 14 -15.02 -31.46 6.43
CA LYS A 14 -14.67 -32.60 5.55
C LYS A 14 -15.89 -33.42 5.12
N THR A 15 -17.02 -33.30 5.81
CA THR A 15 -18.20 -34.16 5.62
C THR A 15 -19.46 -33.40 5.27
N GLU A 16 -19.56 -32.13 5.63
CA GLU A 16 -20.74 -31.28 5.47
C GLU A 16 -20.41 -30.03 4.65
N ASN A 17 -21.43 -29.44 4.03
CA ASN A 17 -21.25 -28.21 3.24
C ASN A 17 -20.93 -27.00 4.13
N ALA A 18 -20.27 -26.00 3.54
CA ALA A 18 -19.86 -24.79 4.26
C ALA A 18 -21.04 -24.07 4.95
N TYR A 19 -22.25 -24.19 4.40
CA TYR A 19 -23.48 -23.67 4.99
C TYR A 19 -23.84 -24.35 6.32
N ASN A 20 -23.85 -25.68 6.37
CA ASN A 20 -24.18 -26.44 7.57
C ASN A 20 -23.13 -26.19 8.66
N VAL A 21 -21.85 -26.15 8.28
CA VAL A 21 -20.77 -25.81 9.21
C VAL A 21 -20.91 -24.38 9.73
N ALA A 22 -21.14 -23.39 8.85
CA ALA A 22 -21.30 -21.99 9.26
C ALA A 22 -22.53 -21.80 10.16
N MET A 23 -23.62 -22.52 9.88
CA MET A 23 -24.83 -22.51 10.69
C MET A 23 -24.60 -23.14 12.07
N GLU A 24 -23.87 -24.25 12.13
CA GLU A 24 -23.54 -24.93 13.37
C GLU A 24 -22.53 -24.11 14.21
N VAL A 25 -21.58 -23.44 13.56
CA VAL A 25 -20.69 -22.45 14.19
C VAL A 25 -21.52 -21.33 14.80
N ALA A 26 -22.40 -20.70 14.02
CA ALA A 26 -23.21 -19.57 14.46
C ALA A 26 -24.21 -19.94 15.58
N LYS A 27 -24.69 -21.20 15.61
CA LYS A 27 -25.49 -21.75 16.72
C LYS A 27 -24.63 -21.96 17.97
N ARG A 28 -23.48 -22.63 17.86
CA ARG A 28 -22.62 -22.98 19.01
C ARG A 28 -21.91 -21.80 19.62
N THR A 29 -21.59 -20.77 18.84
CA THR A 29 -21.02 -19.51 19.34
C THR A 29 -22.06 -18.58 19.94
N GLY A 30 -23.36 -18.89 19.80
CA GLY A 30 -24.45 -18.03 20.25
C GLY A 30 -24.68 -16.80 19.37
N LEU A 31 -23.97 -16.68 18.23
CA LEU A 31 -24.07 -15.54 17.31
C LEU A 31 -25.51 -15.31 16.83
N ILE A 32 -26.24 -16.39 16.52
CA ILE A 32 -27.66 -16.30 16.12
C ILE A 32 -28.54 -15.78 17.25
N LYS A 33 -28.23 -16.14 18.50
CA LYS A 33 -28.99 -15.69 19.67
C LYS A 33 -28.72 -14.20 19.91
N PHE A 34 -27.45 -13.80 19.87
CA PHE A 34 -27.02 -12.41 19.97
C PHE A 34 -27.66 -11.51 18.90
N LEU A 35 -27.74 -11.98 17.65
CA LEU A 35 -28.36 -11.23 16.55
C LEU A 35 -29.89 -11.24 16.57
N LYS A 36 -30.53 -12.21 17.23
CA LYS A 36 -32.00 -12.26 17.41
C LYS A 36 -32.49 -11.40 18.58
N ASP A 37 -31.64 -11.20 19.59
CA ASP A 37 -31.94 -10.32 20.72
C ASP A 37 -31.91 -8.84 20.30
N ASP A 38 -31.25 -8.52 19.17
CA ASP A 38 -31.29 -7.23 18.48
C ASP A 38 -32.56 -7.11 17.60
N GLN A 39 -33.68 -6.69 18.19
CA GLN A 39 -34.97 -6.52 17.50
C GLN A 39 -35.06 -5.24 16.64
N THR A 40 -33.93 -4.56 16.40
CA THR A 40 -33.90 -3.40 15.51
C THR A 40 -34.21 -3.80 14.07
N PRO A 41 -34.84 -2.92 13.27
CA PRO A 41 -35.04 -3.14 11.83
C PRO A 41 -33.74 -3.48 11.09
N GLU A 42 -32.59 -2.92 11.52
CA GLU A 42 -31.27 -3.27 11.00
C GLU A 42 -30.82 -4.68 11.42
N GLY A 43 -31.09 -5.12 12.65
CA GLY A 43 -30.77 -6.47 13.14
C GLY A 43 -31.49 -7.57 12.38
N ILE A 44 -32.79 -7.38 12.12
CA ILE A 44 -33.62 -8.28 11.31
C ILE A 44 -33.11 -8.33 9.86
N SER A 45 -32.81 -7.17 9.27
CA SER A 45 -32.22 -7.07 7.93
C SER A 45 -30.85 -7.75 7.83
N ARG A 46 -30.00 -7.65 8.86
CA ARG A 46 -28.68 -8.32 8.89
C ARG A 46 -28.81 -9.85 8.95
N VAL A 47 -29.71 -10.37 9.79
CA VAL A 47 -29.97 -11.83 9.88
C VAL A 47 -30.53 -12.35 8.56
N GLU A 48 -31.43 -11.60 7.93
CA GLU A 48 -32.02 -11.96 6.65
C GLU A 48 -31.00 -11.88 5.50
N ASN A 49 -30.14 -10.86 5.47
CA ASN A 49 -29.06 -10.71 4.50
C ASN A 49 -27.99 -11.80 4.62
N ILE A 50 -27.63 -12.22 5.82
CA ILE A 50 -26.72 -13.35 6.05
C ILE A 50 -27.36 -14.65 5.56
N ARG A 51 -28.66 -14.85 5.84
CA ARG A 51 -29.39 -16.02 5.38
C ARG A 51 -29.56 -16.03 3.85
N ARG A 52 -29.78 -14.88 3.22
CA ARG A 52 -29.89 -14.72 1.75
C ARG A 52 -28.55 -14.93 1.04
N ARG A 53 -27.44 -14.36 1.55
CA ARG A 53 -26.09 -14.56 1.00
C ARG A 53 -25.66 -16.02 0.98
N CYS A 54 -26.20 -16.83 1.88
CA CYS A 54 -25.92 -18.26 1.95
C CYS A 54 -26.86 -19.14 1.10
N TYR A 55 -28.00 -18.63 0.63
CA TYR A 55 -29.01 -19.42 -0.10
C TYR A 55 -29.28 -18.99 -1.54
N ALA A 56 -28.87 -17.80 -1.97
CA ALA A 56 -29.32 -17.24 -3.23
C ALA A 56 -28.17 -16.63 -4.04
N ASP A 57 -28.03 -17.13 -5.27
CA ASP A 57 -27.41 -16.49 -6.43
C ASP A 57 -25.96 -16.03 -6.27
N ASN A 58 -25.03 -16.99 -6.33
CA ASN A 58 -23.70 -16.70 -6.86
C ASN A 58 -23.84 -16.51 -8.37
N LEU A 59 -24.16 -15.28 -8.78
CA LEU A 59 -24.13 -14.82 -10.17
C LEU A 59 -24.98 -15.68 -11.14
N GLY A 60 -26.17 -16.10 -10.70
CA GLY A 60 -27.14 -16.84 -11.52
C GLY A 60 -26.94 -18.36 -11.59
N LYS A 61 -26.00 -18.92 -10.82
CA LYS A 61 -25.82 -20.38 -10.68
C LYS A 61 -26.36 -20.87 -9.34
N THR A 62 -27.10 -21.99 -9.37
CA THR A 62 -27.65 -22.67 -8.19
C THR A 62 -27.06 -24.08 -8.06
N GLY A 63 -26.59 -24.43 -6.86
CA GLY A 63 -25.93 -25.73 -6.61
C GLY A 63 -25.24 -25.80 -5.26
N ASN A 64 -24.82 -27.02 -4.88
CA ASN A 64 -23.96 -27.24 -3.71
C ASN A 64 -22.51 -26.88 -4.07
N PHE A 65 -22.15 -25.61 -3.95
CA PHE A 65 -20.80 -25.13 -4.25
C PHE A 65 -19.85 -25.28 -3.05
N THR A 66 -18.62 -25.71 -3.31
CA THR A 66 -17.48 -25.61 -2.40
C THR A 66 -16.83 -24.22 -2.50
N GLY A 67 -15.86 -23.91 -1.64
CA GLY A 67 -15.13 -22.64 -1.71
C GLY A 67 -14.42 -22.42 -3.06
N ASP A 68 -13.85 -23.48 -3.62
CA ASP A 68 -13.15 -23.42 -4.92
C ASP A 68 -14.14 -23.23 -6.08
N ASP A 69 -15.33 -23.83 -5.99
CA ASP A 69 -16.39 -23.62 -6.99
C ASP A 69 -16.85 -22.17 -7.02
N VAL A 70 -16.97 -21.52 -5.85
CA VAL A 70 -17.30 -20.09 -5.77
C VAL A 70 -16.22 -19.22 -6.42
N LEU A 71 -14.94 -19.55 -6.22
CA LEU A 71 -13.83 -18.84 -6.86
C LEU A 71 -13.88 -18.99 -8.39
N ASN A 72 -14.12 -20.20 -8.89
CA ASN A 72 -14.25 -20.44 -10.33
C ASN A 72 -15.44 -19.68 -10.93
N ILE A 73 -16.59 -19.65 -10.25
CA ILE A 73 -17.76 -18.88 -10.69
C ILE A 73 -17.45 -17.38 -10.75
N ILE A 74 -16.66 -16.86 -9.82
CA ILE A 74 -16.20 -15.46 -9.85
C ILE A 74 -15.23 -15.23 -11.01
N LEU A 75 -14.29 -16.14 -11.25
CA LEU A 75 -13.34 -16.07 -12.36
C LEU A 75 -13.99 -16.23 -13.74
N GLU A 76 -15.17 -16.84 -13.84
CA GLU A 76 -15.93 -16.86 -15.10
C GLU A 76 -16.51 -15.49 -15.48
N GLN A 77 -16.63 -14.56 -14.52
CA GLN A 77 -17.12 -13.21 -14.82
C GLN A 77 -16.02 -12.37 -15.46
N LYS A 78 -16.28 -11.86 -16.66
CA LYS A 78 -15.37 -10.92 -17.35
C LYS A 78 -15.06 -9.68 -16.50
N ALA A 79 -16.00 -9.26 -15.67
CA ALA A 79 -15.81 -8.16 -14.72
C ALA A 79 -14.65 -8.40 -13.74
N THR A 80 -14.35 -9.66 -13.39
CA THR A 80 -13.23 -10.02 -12.52
C THR A 80 -11.89 -9.75 -13.20
N ALA A 81 -11.76 -10.15 -14.47
CA ALA A 81 -10.56 -9.85 -15.26
C ALA A 81 -10.38 -8.34 -15.44
N GLU A 82 -11.45 -7.61 -15.74
CA GLU A 82 -11.41 -6.15 -15.87
C GLU A 82 -11.03 -5.46 -14.55
N PHE A 83 -11.58 -5.92 -13.43
CA PHE A 83 -11.25 -5.38 -12.10
C PHE A 83 -9.78 -5.58 -11.73
N ILE A 84 -9.26 -6.80 -11.90
CA ILE A 84 -7.85 -7.11 -11.60
C ILE A 84 -6.93 -6.33 -12.52
N THR A 85 -7.24 -6.30 -13.83
CA THR A 85 -6.46 -5.56 -14.82
C THR A 85 -6.46 -4.06 -14.53
N THR A 86 -7.60 -3.49 -14.13
CA THR A 86 -7.70 -2.07 -13.73
C THR A 86 -6.80 -1.79 -12.52
N LYS A 87 -6.77 -2.67 -11.52
CA LYS A 87 -5.90 -2.52 -10.34
C LYS A 87 -4.42 -2.56 -10.70
N ILE A 88 -4.02 -3.49 -11.56
CA ILE A 88 -2.64 -3.62 -12.03
C ILE A 88 -2.25 -2.41 -12.89
N TYR A 89 -3.10 -2.02 -13.83
CA TYR A 89 -2.90 -0.84 -14.69
C TYR A 89 -2.76 0.44 -13.86
N THR A 90 -3.68 0.67 -12.93
CA THR A 90 -3.65 1.88 -12.09
C THR A 90 -2.45 1.90 -11.15
N PHE A 91 -1.92 0.75 -10.77
CA PHE A 91 -0.72 0.66 -9.96
C PHE A 91 0.56 0.92 -10.77
N PHE A 92 0.74 0.28 -11.93
CA PHE A 92 2.01 0.31 -12.66
C PHE A 92 2.09 1.35 -13.77
N VAL A 93 0.95 1.79 -14.33
CA VAL A 93 0.93 2.65 -15.52
C VAL A 93 0.52 4.08 -15.17
N ASN A 94 -0.70 4.27 -14.69
CA ASN A 94 -1.25 5.59 -14.43
C ASN A 94 -2.46 5.53 -13.51
N GLU A 95 -2.52 6.40 -12.51
CA GLU A 95 -3.69 6.53 -11.64
C GLU A 95 -4.97 6.87 -12.42
N LYS A 96 -4.85 7.51 -13.58
CA LYS A 96 -5.96 7.74 -14.52
C LYS A 96 -6.10 6.53 -15.44
N PRO A 97 -7.15 5.71 -15.30
CA PRO A 97 -7.32 4.50 -16.09
C PRO A 97 -7.64 4.83 -17.56
N ASP A 98 -6.98 4.14 -18.50
CA ASP A 98 -7.36 4.13 -19.91
C ASP A 98 -8.24 2.90 -20.17
N LEU A 99 -9.55 3.13 -20.26
CA LEU A 99 -10.55 2.07 -20.38
C LEU A 99 -10.36 1.21 -21.64
N LYS A 100 -9.77 1.76 -22.71
CA LYS A 100 -9.56 1.02 -23.95
C LYS A 100 -8.44 -0.01 -23.77
N ILE A 101 -7.30 0.44 -23.24
CA ILE A 101 -6.16 -0.44 -22.96
C ILE A 101 -6.53 -1.48 -21.91
N ILE A 102 -7.23 -1.08 -20.85
CA ILE A 102 -7.68 -2.00 -19.79
C ILE A 102 -8.62 -3.06 -20.35
N LYS A 103 -9.51 -2.70 -21.27
CA LYS A 103 -10.42 -3.66 -21.89
C LYS A 103 -9.65 -4.70 -22.71
N ASP A 104 -8.76 -4.26 -23.59
CA ASP A 104 -7.95 -5.15 -24.44
C ASP A 104 -7.07 -6.09 -23.58
N LEU A 105 -6.41 -5.55 -22.56
CA LEU A 105 -5.61 -6.32 -21.60
C LEU A 105 -6.45 -7.31 -20.80
N SER A 106 -7.66 -6.94 -20.38
CA SER A 106 -8.51 -7.79 -19.56
C SER A 106 -9.12 -8.94 -20.35
N GLU A 107 -9.42 -8.75 -21.64
CA GLU A 107 -9.82 -9.82 -22.56
C GLU A 107 -8.67 -10.83 -22.72
N ASN A 108 -7.45 -10.36 -23.00
CA ASN A 108 -6.27 -11.22 -23.13
C ASN A 108 -5.92 -11.95 -21.82
N PHE A 109 -6.10 -11.28 -20.68
CA PHE A 109 -5.87 -11.85 -19.35
C PHE A 109 -6.88 -12.95 -19.02
N HIS A 110 -8.16 -12.71 -19.30
CA HIS A 110 -9.22 -13.70 -19.14
C HIS A 110 -8.98 -14.93 -20.04
N ASP A 111 -8.70 -14.72 -21.33
CA ASP A 111 -8.51 -15.79 -22.31
C ASP A 111 -7.25 -16.61 -22.05
N SER A 112 -6.27 -16.05 -21.33
CA SER A 112 -5.08 -16.76 -20.87
C SER A 112 -5.32 -17.65 -19.64
N GLY A 113 -6.52 -17.63 -19.06
CA GLY A 113 -6.81 -18.33 -17.80
C GLY A 113 -6.20 -17.62 -16.58
N TYR A 114 -6.22 -16.29 -16.56
CA TYR A 114 -5.69 -15.46 -15.47
C TYR A 114 -4.17 -15.56 -15.24
N ASP A 115 -3.38 -15.69 -16.31
CA ASP A 115 -1.91 -15.67 -16.21
C ASP A 115 -1.37 -14.25 -15.96
N ILE A 116 -0.99 -14.00 -14.70
CA ILE A 116 -0.42 -12.72 -14.26
C ILE A 116 0.89 -12.42 -14.98
N LYS A 117 1.73 -13.42 -15.25
CA LYS A 117 3.01 -13.20 -15.92
C LYS A 117 2.79 -12.69 -17.34
N LYS A 118 1.81 -13.26 -18.04
CA LYS A 118 1.44 -12.82 -19.40
C LYS A 118 0.94 -11.37 -19.39
N LEU A 119 0.02 -11.04 -18.49
CA LEU A 119 -0.50 -9.67 -18.34
C LEU A 119 0.62 -8.66 -18.06
N MET A 120 1.51 -8.96 -17.10
CA MET A 120 2.64 -8.07 -16.77
C MET A 120 3.61 -7.92 -17.94
N THR A 121 3.88 -8.99 -18.69
CA THR A 121 4.74 -8.96 -19.87
C THR A 121 4.14 -8.07 -20.96
N GLU A 122 2.83 -8.17 -21.19
CA GLU A 122 2.11 -7.37 -22.17
C GLU A 122 2.13 -5.87 -21.82
N ILE A 123 1.92 -5.53 -20.54
CA ILE A 123 2.01 -4.15 -20.05
C ILE A 123 3.42 -3.59 -20.28
N PHE A 124 4.47 -4.27 -19.80
CA PHE A 124 5.83 -3.73 -19.85
C PHE A 124 6.49 -3.78 -21.23
N SER A 125 5.98 -4.61 -22.14
CA SER A 125 6.47 -4.68 -23.52
C SER A 125 5.75 -3.70 -24.47
N SER A 126 4.65 -3.10 -24.01
CA SER A 126 3.86 -2.18 -24.83
C SER A 126 4.53 -0.82 -24.99
N SER A 127 4.49 -0.24 -26.18
CA SER A 127 5.09 1.08 -26.44
C SER A 127 4.43 2.19 -25.62
N TRP A 128 3.11 2.14 -25.44
CA TRP A 128 2.34 3.13 -24.68
C TRP A 128 2.71 3.19 -23.20
N PHE A 129 3.33 2.13 -22.66
CA PHE A 129 3.81 2.11 -21.28
C PHE A 129 4.87 3.18 -21.03
N TYR A 130 5.70 3.46 -22.05
CA TYR A 130 6.80 4.42 -22.00
C TYR A 130 6.43 5.80 -22.56
N ASP A 131 5.14 6.09 -22.76
CA ASP A 131 4.69 7.43 -23.14
C ASP A 131 5.01 8.43 -22.02
N GLN A 132 5.40 9.67 -22.38
CA GLN A 132 5.73 10.75 -21.42
C GLN A 132 4.63 10.98 -20.36
N LYS A 133 3.36 10.73 -20.70
CA LYS A 133 2.19 10.87 -19.79
C LYS A 133 2.17 9.86 -18.64
N ASN A 134 2.90 8.74 -18.77
CA ASN A 134 2.95 7.64 -17.81
C ASN A 134 4.25 7.64 -16.98
N ILE A 135 5.28 8.36 -17.43
CA ILE A 135 6.57 8.47 -16.74
C ILE A 135 6.49 9.56 -15.66
N GLY A 136 6.94 9.26 -14.43
CA GLY A 136 7.02 10.28 -13.37
C GLY A 136 5.66 10.80 -12.88
N ASN A 137 4.59 10.04 -13.07
CA ASN A 137 3.23 10.47 -12.76
C ASN A 137 2.63 9.78 -11.52
N ARG A 138 3.40 8.93 -10.83
CA ARG A 138 2.95 8.23 -9.62
C ARG A 138 3.69 8.74 -8.39
N ILE A 139 2.95 8.99 -7.33
CA ILE A 139 3.54 9.37 -6.04
C ILE A 139 4.10 8.11 -5.36
N LYS A 140 5.39 8.13 -5.02
CA LYS A 140 6.05 7.07 -4.25
C LYS A 140 5.34 6.87 -2.92
N SER A 141 5.00 5.62 -2.61
CA SER A 141 4.57 5.23 -1.27
C SER A 141 5.69 5.51 -0.26
N PRO A 142 5.37 5.72 1.03
CA PRO A 142 6.39 5.96 2.07
C PRO A 142 7.55 4.94 2.03
N THR A 143 7.24 3.66 1.84
CA THR A 143 8.24 2.59 1.76
C THR A 143 9.09 2.71 0.50
N GLU A 144 8.51 3.01 -0.65
CA GLU A 144 9.27 3.22 -1.90
C GLU A 144 10.21 4.42 -1.79
N LEU A 145 9.76 5.49 -1.13
CA LEU A 145 10.60 6.66 -0.87
C LEU A 145 11.81 6.28 -0.01
N PHE A 146 11.59 5.59 1.11
CA PHE A 146 12.67 5.13 2.00
C PHE A 146 13.63 4.17 1.31
N ALA A 147 13.09 3.12 0.69
CA ALA A 147 13.90 2.12 -0.01
C ALA A 147 14.68 2.73 -1.17
N GLY A 148 14.10 3.72 -1.87
CA GLY A 148 14.78 4.51 -2.89
C GLY A 148 15.99 5.24 -2.30
N MET A 149 15.80 6.03 -1.24
CA MET A 149 16.91 6.75 -0.59
C MET A 149 18.01 5.80 -0.08
N MET A 150 17.63 4.70 0.56
CA MET A 150 18.57 3.69 1.08
C MET A 150 19.34 2.97 -0.02
N ARG A 151 18.77 2.84 -1.22
CA ARG A 151 19.44 2.24 -2.38
C ARG A 151 20.38 3.24 -3.07
N MET A 152 20.01 4.51 -3.08
CA MET A 152 20.77 5.55 -3.77
C MET A 152 21.95 6.08 -2.96
N LEU A 153 21.83 6.09 -1.63
CA LEU A 153 22.87 6.59 -0.73
C LEU A 153 23.51 5.42 0.02
N PRO A 154 24.85 5.33 0.07
CA PRO A 154 25.56 4.34 0.88
C PRO A 154 25.38 4.73 2.35
N MET A 155 24.33 4.20 2.98
CA MET A 155 23.95 4.55 4.34
C MET A 155 23.92 3.36 5.29
N GLU A 156 24.41 3.58 6.49
CA GLU A 156 24.34 2.65 7.60
C GLU A 156 23.30 3.13 8.62
N ILE A 157 22.30 2.30 8.85
CA ILE A 157 21.22 2.58 9.81
C ILE A 157 21.55 1.82 11.09
N GLN A 158 22.06 2.53 12.10
CA GLN A 158 22.44 1.89 13.37
C GLN A 158 21.21 1.35 14.13
N ASN A 159 20.08 2.06 14.07
CA ASN A 159 18.83 1.71 14.76
C ASN A 159 17.68 1.54 13.76
N PRO A 160 17.44 0.32 13.24
CA PRO A 160 16.36 0.05 12.29
C PRO A 160 14.96 0.41 12.80
N GLU A 161 14.75 0.31 14.12
CA GLU A 161 13.50 0.68 14.81
C GLU A 161 13.04 2.12 14.49
N ASN A 162 13.99 3.02 14.23
CA ASN A 162 13.66 4.41 13.90
C ASN A 162 12.96 4.53 12.53
N ILE A 163 13.17 3.57 11.62
CA ILE A 163 12.47 3.54 10.31
C ILE A 163 10.98 3.23 10.50
N THR A 164 10.64 2.36 11.45
CA THR A 164 9.24 2.04 11.81
C THR A 164 8.45 3.29 12.21
N VAL A 165 9.14 4.29 12.76
CA VAL A 165 8.50 5.52 13.21
C VAL A 165 8.15 6.39 12.01
N TYR A 166 9.06 6.56 11.07
CA TYR A 166 8.74 7.23 9.82
C TYR A 166 7.61 6.52 9.05
N GLN A 167 7.57 5.19 9.10
CA GLN A 167 6.47 4.41 8.54
C GLN A 167 5.13 4.72 9.22
N LYS A 168 5.10 4.81 10.57
CA LYS A 168 3.90 5.20 11.32
C LYS A 168 3.48 6.64 11.00
N LEU A 169 4.44 7.58 10.97
CA LEU A 169 4.19 9.00 10.68
C LEU A 169 3.60 9.24 9.28
N LEU A 170 4.04 8.45 8.29
CA LEU A 170 3.56 8.56 6.91
C LEU A 170 2.40 7.62 6.58
N GLY A 171 1.88 6.86 7.57
CA GLY A 171 0.68 6.02 7.41
C GLY A 171 0.89 4.72 6.64
N GLN A 172 2.13 4.23 6.50
CA GLN A 172 2.43 2.95 5.86
C GLN A 172 3.38 2.11 6.72
N MET A 173 2.85 1.56 7.80
CA MET A 173 3.56 0.58 8.61
C MET A 173 3.54 -0.80 7.95
N LEU A 174 4.71 -1.33 7.58
CA LEU A 174 4.81 -2.62 6.92
C LEU A 174 4.19 -3.74 7.77
N LEU A 175 3.55 -4.70 7.10
CA LEU A 175 2.83 -5.83 7.72
C LEU A 175 1.61 -5.44 8.57
N TYR A 176 1.24 -4.15 8.60
CA TYR A 176 0.10 -3.64 9.35
C TYR A 176 -0.80 -2.77 8.45
N PRO A 177 -1.51 -3.36 7.47
CA PRO A 177 -2.42 -2.61 6.62
C PRO A 177 -3.66 -2.15 7.39
N PRO A 178 -4.25 -1.00 7.03
CA PRO A 178 -5.41 -0.46 7.74
C PRO A 178 -6.68 -1.31 7.54
N ASN A 179 -6.81 -2.02 6.41
CA ASN A 179 -7.94 -2.89 6.13
C ASN A 179 -7.57 -3.99 5.11
N VAL A 180 -8.54 -4.85 4.79
CA VAL A 180 -8.37 -5.96 3.82
C VAL A 180 -8.05 -5.51 2.39
N ALA A 181 -8.32 -4.25 2.03
CA ALA A 181 -7.96 -3.67 0.74
C ALA A 181 -6.52 -3.12 0.70
N GLY A 182 -5.80 -3.14 1.83
CA GLY A 182 -4.44 -2.64 1.95
C GLY A 182 -4.36 -1.12 2.16
N TRP A 183 -3.28 -0.51 1.65
CA TRP A 183 -3.09 0.95 1.73
C TRP A 183 -3.66 1.66 0.49
N PRO A 184 -4.20 2.88 0.66
CA PRO A 184 -4.59 3.70 -0.47
C PRO A 184 -3.35 4.14 -1.27
N ASN A 185 -3.55 4.48 -2.55
CA ASN A 185 -2.47 4.85 -3.46
C ASN A 185 -2.54 6.33 -3.90
N GLY A 186 -1.45 6.80 -4.48
CA GLY A 186 -1.39 8.12 -5.10
C GLY A 186 -1.51 9.27 -4.11
N LYS A 187 -2.43 10.20 -4.38
CA LYS A 187 -2.60 11.42 -3.58
C LYS A 187 -2.98 11.18 -2.11
N SER A 188 -3.48 9.99 -1.76
CA SER A 188 -3.74 9.63 -0.36
C SER A 188 -2.49 9.68 0.52
N TRP A 189 -1.31 9.60 -0.09
CA TRP A 189 -0.02 9.69 0.59
C TRP A 189 0.40 11.11 0.95
N ILE A 190 -0.33 12.12 0.46
CA ILE A 190 0.03 13.52 0.57
C ILE A 190 -1.08 14.27 1.34
N ASP A 191 -0.72 14.72 2.53
CA ASP A 191 -1.45 15.70 3.33
C ASP A 191 -0.48 16.83 3.76
N SER A 192 -0.98 17.90 4.36
CA SER A 192 -0.15 19.06 4.75
C SER A 192 1.02 18.70 5.69
N SER A 193 0.85 17.67 6.52
CA SER A 193 1.86 17.22 7.49
C SER A 193 2.89 16.24 6.91
N THR A 194 2.41 15.27 6.13
CA THR A 194 3.18 14.20 5.49
C THR A 194 3.99 14.75 4.34
N LEU A 195 3.48 15.72 3.57
CA LEU A 195 4.25 16.38 2.53
C LEU A 195 5.48 17.07 3.13
N MET A 196 5.30 17.85 4.20
CA MET A 196 6.42 18.53 4.85
C MET A 196 7.44 17.54 5.40
N LEU A 197 6.99 16.47 6.08
CA LEU A 197 7.88 15.44 6.58
C LEU A 197 8.63 14.74 5.44
N ARG A 198 7.96 14.39 4.34
CA ARG A 198 8.57 13.78 3.14
C ARG A 198 9.69 14.62 2.56
N LEU A 199 9.48 15.93 2.42
CA LEU A 199 10.50 16.86 1.91
C LEU A 199 11.68 17.01 2.89
N GLN A 200 11.44 16.87 4.19
CA GLN A 200 12.47 17.02 5.22
C GLN A 200 13.25 15.74 5.55
N ILE A 201 12.73 14.56 5.22
CA ILE A 201 13.40 13.27 5.50
C ILE A 201 14.86 13.24 5.00
N PRO A 202 15.19 13.67 3.76
CA PRO A 202 16.59 13.72 3.32
C PRO A 202 17.50 14.59 4.21
N GLN A 203 16.98 15.70 4.71
CA GLN A 203 17.71 16.61 5.62
C GLN A 203 17.85 16.01 7.02
N ILE A 204 16.83 15.30 7.50
CA ILE A 204 16.85 14.63 8.80
C ILE A 204 17.82 13.44 8.78
N TRP A 205 17.76 12.60 7.74
CA TRP A 205 18.61 11.42 7.61
C TRP A 205 20.08 11.75 7.34
N SER A 206 20.37 12.91 6.74
CA SER A 206 21.73 13.42 6.58
C SER A 206 22.30 14.12 7.82
N GLY A 207 21.50 14.26 8.89
CA GLY A 207 21.90 14.91 10.14
C GLY A 207 21.93 16.43 10.08
N LEU A 208 21.41 17.06 9.02
CA LEU A 208 21.34 18.53 8.90
C LEU A 208 20.27 19.15 9.81
N ARG A 209 19.22 18.39 10.14
CA ARG A 209 18.13 18.84 11.02
C ARG A 209 17.73 17.74 12.01
N PRO A 210 17.42 18.09 13.28
CA PRO A 210 16.76 17.17 14.19
C PRO A 210 15.33 16.88 13.72
N MET A 211 14.80 15.70 14.09
CA MET A 211 13.40 15.36 13.84
C MET A 211 12.53 16.03 14.91
N GLU A 212 11.73 17.02 14.51
CA GLU A 212 10.77 17.72 15.38
C GLU A 212 9.32 17.32 15.10
N TYR A 213 9.07 16.04 14.77
CA TYR A 213 7.74 15.54 14.41
C TYR A 213 7.18 14.60 15.47
N SER A 214 5.94 14.86 15.89
CA SER A 214 5.14 13.92 16.68
C SER A 214 4.18 13.15 15.78
N ALA A 215 3.92 11.88 16.11
CA ALA A 215 2.86 11.13 15.44
C ALA A 215 1.50 11.76 15.70
N LYS A 216 0.62 11.74 14.69
CA LYS A 216 -0.80 12.02 14.89
C LYS A 216 -1.34 10.98 15.87
N GLU A 217 -2.08 11.44 16.89
CA GLU A 217 -2.79 10.57 17.83
C GLU A 217 -3.89 9.83 17.04
N ASP A 218 -3.85 8.50 17.05
CA ASP A 218 -4.86 7.65 16.39
C ASP A 218 -5.80 7.14 17.50
N ASP A 219 -6.78 7.98 17.87
CA ASP A 219 -7.65 7.79 19.04
C ASP A 219 -8.44 6.46 19.01
N ASP A 220 -8.67 5.92 17.82
CA ASP A 220 -9.41 4.67 17.61
C ASP A 220 -8.58 3.41 17.91
N MET A 221 -7.25 3.50 17.85
CA MET A 221 -6.34 2.36 18.08
C MET A 221 -5.81 2.30 19.53
N ASP A 222 -5.60 3.45 20.15
CA ASP A 222 -4.95 3.55 21.46
C ASP A 222 -5.93 3.49 22.65
N MET A 223 -7.23 3.25 22.40
CA MET A 223 -8.29 3.00 23.41
C MET A 223 -8.24 3.95 24.62
N GLY A 224 -7.88 5.23 24.40
CA GLY A 224 -7.78 6.23 25.46
C GLY A 224 -6.71 5.99 26.53
N MET A 225 -5.78 5.03 26.36
CA MET A 225 -4.66 4.85 27.29
C MET A 225 -3.53 5.84 26.97
N LYS A 226 -3.60 7.01 27.60
CA LYS A 226 -2.70 8.15 27.41
C LYS A 226 -1.22 7.85 27.71
N SER A 227 -0.33 8.46 26.91
CA SER A 227 0.73 9.33 27.44
C SER A 227 1.38 10.17 26.34
N ARG A 228 1.02 11.46 26.31
CA ARG A 228 1.75 12.53 25.60
C ARG A 228 3.24 12.62 25.97
N GLU A 229 3.66 11.98 27.06
CA GLU A 229 5.03 12.00 27.60
C GLU A 229 5.84 10.74 27.27
N ALA A 230 5.20 9.59 27.00
CA ALA A 230 5.89 8.34 26.67
C ALA A 230 6.39 8.32 25.22
N LEU A 231 5.76 9.09 24.33
CA LEU A 231 6.20 9.26 22.94
C LEU A 231 7.31 10.31 22.79
N ASN A 232 7.46 11.23 23.75
CA ASN A 232 8.49 12.28 23.75
C ASN A 232 9.81 11.86 24.42
N LYS A 233 9.84 10.72 25.11
CA LYS A 233 11.09 10.21 25.69
C LYS A 233 11.84 9.37 24.66
N SER A 234 12.76 10.04 23.96
CA SER A 234 13.92 9.47 23.27
C SER A 234 13.71 9.05 21.81
N PHE A 235 13.19 9.95 20.98
CA PHE A 235 13.61 9.94 19.57
C PHE A 235 15.04 10.47 19.48
N LYS A 236 16.01 9.60 19.77
CA LYS A 236 17.38 9.84 19.31
C LYS A 236 17.29 9.92 17.80
N SER A 237 17.77 11.02 17.22
CA SER A 237 17.95 11.18 15.78
C SER A 237 18.45 9.85 15.22
N PRO A 238 17.87 9.36 14.12
CA PRO A 238 18.37 8.12 13.57
C PRO A 238 19.84 8.34 13.30
N ASN A 239 20.69 7.60 14.01
CA ASN A 239 22.13 7.62 13.81
C ASN A 239 22.37 6.93 12.45
N ILE A 240 21.99 7.63 11.38
CA ILE A 240 22.19 7.25 10.01
C ILE A 240 23.49 7.92 9.62
N THR A 241 24.47 7.09 9.29
CA THR A 241 25.75 7.57 8.76
C THR A 241 25.71 7.36 7.25
N ILE A 242 25.94 8.43 6.49
CA ILE A 242 25.99 8.39 5.03
C ILE A 242 27.44 8.58 4.61
N ASP A 243 27.98 7.66 3.81
CA ASP A 243 29.32 7.80 3.26
C ASP A 243 29.30 8.74 2.04
N TRP A 244 29.50 10.03 2.30
CA TRP A 244 29.56 11.05 1.26
C TRP A 244 30.79 10.91 0.35
N THR A 245 31.85 10.23 0.78
CA THR A 245 33.06 10.09 -0.05
C THR A 245 32.82 9.17 -1.24
N GLU A 246 32.03 8.10 -1.04
CA GLU A 246 31.62 7.21 -2.13
C GLU A 246 30.60 7.88 -3.06
N VAL A 247 29.70 8.71 -2.51
CA VAL A 247 28.75 9.50 -3.31
C VAL A 247 29.49 10.49 -4.22
N ASP A 248 30.49 11.20 -3.68
CA ASP A 248 31.30 12.16 -4.44
C ASP A 248 32.07 11.48 -5.58
N LYS A 249 32.64 10.29 -5.33
CA LYS A 249 33.29 9.50 -6.38
C LYS A 249 32.29 9.04 -7.45
N ALA A 250 31.10 8.59 -7.05
CA ALA A 250 30.09 8.07 -7.97
C ALA A 250 29.49 9.18 -8.86
N LEU A 251 29.40 10.40 -8.32
CA LEU A 251 28.88 11.59 -9.00
C LEU A 251 29.96 12.44 -9.67
N ASP A 252 31.23 12.04 -9.63
CA ASP A 252 32.30 12.77 -10.31
C ASP A 252 31.98 12.94 -11.80
N LYS A 253 31.91 14.19 -12.24
CA LYS A 253 31.55 14.63 -13.61
C LYS A 253 30.15 14.24 -14.09
N LYS A 254 29.27 13.78 -13.19
CA LYS A 254 27.88 13.43 -13.51
C LYS A 254 26.91 14.44 -12.89
N LYS A 255 25.83 14.72 -13.60
CA LYS A 255 24.73 15.54 -13.08
C LYS A 255 23.86 14.71 -12.17
N ALA A 256 23.77 15.05 -10.88
CA ALA A 256 22.96 14.31 -9.92
C ALA A 256 21.46 14.28 -10.30
N GLU A 257 20.97 15.35 -10.91
CA GLU A 257 19.59 15.48 -11.42
C GLU A 257 19.16 14.32 -12.31
N ASP A 258 20.01 13.89 -13.26
CA ASP A 258 19.71 12.83 -14.22
C ASP A 258 19.57 11.44 -13.57
N TYR A 259 20.12 11.25 -12.36
CA TYR A 259 20.10 9.96 -11.65
C TYR A 259 19.06 9.93 -10.53
N LEU A 260 18.80 11.08 -9.90
CA LEU A 260 17.87 11.20 -8.76
C LEU A 260 16.42 11.40 -9.21
N ILE A 261 16.20 12.12 -10.30
CA ILE A 261 14.86 12.51 -10.74
C ILE A 261 14.54 11.85 -12.08
N VAL A 262 13.32 11.30 -12.16
CA VAL A 262 12.84 10.60 -13.36
C VAL A 262 12.51 11.59 -14.49
N ASN A 263 11.94 12.77 -14.15
CA ASN A 263 11.63 13.83 -15.10
C ASN A 263 12.33 15.14 -14.70
N SER A 264 13.51 15.37 -15.26
CA SER A 264 14.32 16.57 -14.97
C SER A 264 13.76 17.85 -15.61
N GLU A 265 12.86 17.74 -16.59
CA GLU A 265 12.31 18.90 -17.32
C GLU A 265 11.33 19.72 -16.48
N SER A 266 10.69 19.12 -15.48
CA SER A 266 9.75 19.83 -14.60
C SER A 266 10.42 20.64 -13.49
N LEU A 267 11.73 20.49 -13.30
CA LEU A 267 12.47 21.08 -12.17
C LEU A 267 13.04 22.45 -12.52
N ASP A 268 12.67 23.48 -11.75
CA ASP A 268 13.39 24.74 -11.76
C ASP A 268 14.70 24.62 -10.98
N MET A 269 15.77 24.29 -11.70
CA MET A 269 17.11 24.15 -11.14
C MET A 269 17.68 25.45 -10.56
N ASN A 270 17.06 26.61 -10.83
CA ASN A 270 17.48 27.87 -10.20
C ASN A 270 17.11 27.87 -8.71
N THR A 271 15.93 27.37 -8.35
CA THR A 271 15.49 27.24 -6.96
C THR A 271 16.37 26.25 -6.19
N VAL A 272 16.76 25.12 -6.80
CA VAL A 272 17.62 24.12 -6.15
C VAL A 272 19.04 24.67 -5.89
N LYS A 273 19.59 25.42 -6.85
CA LYS A 273 20.93 26.01 -6.75
C LYS A 273 21.01 27.17 -5.75
N GLN A 274 19.92 27.91 -5.53
CA GLN A 274 19.86 28.99 -4.54
C GLN A 274 20.13 28.52 -3.11
N PHE A 275 19.82 27.24 -2.81
CA PHE A 275 20.05 26.63 -1.48
C PHE A 275 21.25 25.68 -1.46
N SER A 276 22.02 25.58 -2.55
CA SER A 276 23.20 24.72 -2.60
C SER A 276 24.47 25.53 -2.30
N ASP A 277 25.20 25.17 -1.25
CA ASP A 277 26.54 25.71 -0.95
C ASP A 277 27.62 25.17 -1.91
N GLN A 278 27.27 24.86 -3.17
CA GLN A 278 28.10 24.20 -4.19
C GLN A 278 28.65 22.81 -3.82
N SER A 279 28.39 22.29 -2.61
CA SER A 279 28.76 20.92 -2.26
C SER A 279 27.82 19.89 -2.90
N THR A 280 28.40 18.79 -3.41
CA THR A 280 27.66 17.64 -3.94
C THR A 280 26.66 17.11 -2.91
N LYS A 281 27.07 17.05 -1.64
CA LYS A 281 26.21 16.65 -0.51
C LYS A 281 24.93 17.49 -0.45
N MET A 282 25.06 18.82 -0.39
CA MET A 282 23.89 19.71 -0.25
C MET A 282 23.01 19.65 -1.51
N ASN A 283 23.62 19.55 -2.69
CA ASN A 283 22.87 19.40 -3.94
C ASN A 283 22.02 18.12 -3.95
N VAL A 284 22.60 16.97 -3.58
CA VAL A 284 21.88 15.68 -3.50
C VAL A 284 20.74 15.75 -2.48
N ILE A 285 20.99 16.32 -1.29
CA ILE A 285 19.96 16.45 -0.25
C ILE A 285 18.82 17.36 -0.74
N ASN A 286 19.14 18.52 -1.33
CA ASN A 286 18.13 19.45 -1.83
C ASN A 286 17.31 18.84 -2.97
N LEU A 287 17.95 18.10 -3.90
CA LEU A 287 17.26 17.38 -4.97
C LEU A 287 16.30 16.32 -4.41
N MET A 288 16.72 15.52 -3.43
CA MET A 288 15.85 14.53 -2.77
C MET A 288 14.72 15.19 -1.96
N SER A 289 14.93 16.43 -1.49
CA SER A 289 13.94 17.24 -0.79
C SER A 289 12.93 17.94 -1.70
N THR A 290 12.94 17.67 -3.01
CA THR A 290 11.97 18.25 -3.96
C THR A 290 10.72 17.39 -4.14
N PRO A 291 9.57 17.99 -4.51
CA PRO A 291 8.37 17.23 -4.89
C PRO A 291 8.60 16.24 -6.04
N GLU A 292 9.46 16.58 -7.00
CA GLU A 292 9.77 15.78 -8.18
C GLU A 292 10.48 14.48 -7.81
N TYR A 293 11.33 14.48 -6.78
CA TYR A 293 11.92 13.25 -6.25
C TYR A 293 10.86 12.31 -5.65
N GLN A 294 9.71 12.81 -5.22
CA GLN A 294 8.62 11.97 -4.71
C GLN A 294 7.82 11.27 -5.81
N LEU A 295 8.09 11.60 -7.08
CA LEU A 295 7.43 11.02 -8.23
C LEU A 295 8.26 9.88 -8.85
N MET A 296 7.56 8.94 -9.48
CA MET A 296 8.13 7.85 -10.29
C MET A 296 7.24 7.54 -11.49
#